data_AF-A0A3B9AFF0-F1
#
_entry.id   AF-A0A3B9AFF0-F1
#
_cell.length_a   1.000
_cell.length_b   1.000
_cell.length_c   1.000
_cell.angle_alpha   90.00
_cell.angle_beta   90.00
_cell.angle_gamma   90.00
#
_symmetry.space_group_name_H-M   'P 1'
#
loop_
_entity.id
_entity.type
_entity.pdbx_description
1 polymer ?
#
loop_
_entity_poly.entity_id
_entity_poly.type
_entity_poly.pdbx_seq_one_letter_code
_entity_poly.pdbx_strand_id
1 'polypeptide(L)'
;MNIICIAFVTLLLLGCAQEDPKVDLVTRFWQAMDTNDAETLKQLLSDPQQADFIASGNVAFAVENYEVLEPTSEGVNVNFVRHCYPDILVPTIIIEKNGTPKIDLIATLQAQMKRMAEVKATKKYCYEFQDQPMQGVINGEPWQAQHVRRQVFDFGAKNEEKLSIYSETCPLDNCFMVSTPSLLLSNLDLSGDGGNFGNNNNITIYIPPSENLMISQGSYRVSRLSDGKSKLEISFKDDSGNSINGYIFYE
;
A
#
# COMPACT_ATOMS: atom_id res chain seq x y z
N MET A 1 45.56 42.16 34.07
CA MET A 1 44.48 41.35 34.69
C MET A 1 43.19 41.71 33.94
N ASN A 2 43.06 41.45 32.64
CA ASN A 2 42.90 40.18 31.90
C ASN A 2 41.63 39.38 32.27
N ILE A 3 40.47 40.05 32.34
CA ILE A 3 39.15 39.37 32.40
C ILE A 3 38.09 40.22 31.66
N ILE A 4 38.28 40.51 30.37
CA ILE A 4 37.21 41.11 29.54
C ILE A 4 37.08 40.43 28.15
N CYS A 5 38.04 39.61 27.73
CA CYS A 5 38.02 39.01 26.37
C CYS A 5 37.38 37.62 26.24
N ILE A 6 36.82 37.02 27.29
CA ILE A 6 36.37 35.60 27.24
C ILE A 6 34.84 35.43 27.12
N ALA A 7 34.05 36.50 27.24
CA ALA A 7 32.58 36.38 27.19
C ALA A 7 31.96 36.51 25.77
N PHE A 8 32.74 36.81 24.74
CA PHE A 8 32.21 37.07 23.38
C PHE A 8 32.42 35.92 22.37
N VAL A 9 33.09 34.82 22.76
CA VAL A 9 33.42 33.72 21.83
C VAL A 9 32.48 32.50 22.01
N THR A 10 31.70 32.43 23.08
CA THR A 10 30.79 31.30 23.33
C THR A 10 29.37 31.47 22.80
N LEU A 11 29.03 32.63 22.22
CA LEU A 11 27.71 32.88 21.59
C LEU A 11 27.64 32.56 20.09
N LEU A 12 28.71 32.01 19.50
CA LEU A 12 28.80 31.67 18.07
C LEU A 12 28.61 30.18 17.74
N LEU A 13 28.26 29.33 18.72
CA LEU A 13 28.10 27.88 18.52
C LEU A 13 26.65 27.37 18.68
N LEU A 14 25.67 28.26 18.79
CA LEU A 14 24.27 27.92 18.50
C LEU A 14 24.01 28.20 17.02
N GLY A 15 24.78 27.55 16.15
CA GLY A 15 24.31 27.31 14.80
C GLY A 15 23.12 26.36 14.94
N CYS A 16 21.90 26.91 14.98
CA CYS A 16 20.72 26.13 14.63
C CYS A 16 21.08 25.47 13.30
N ALA A 17 21.28 24.15 13.29
CA ALA A 17 21.39 23.39 12.06
C ALA A 17 20.07 23.61 11.35
N GLN A 18 20.02 24.62 10.48
CA GLN A 18 18.84 24.94 9.71
C GLN A 18 18.71 23.78 8.73
N GLU A 19 17.70 22.96 8.96
CA GLU A 19 17.35 21.83 8.13
C GLU A 19 17.31 22.29 6.67
N ASP A 20 17.94 21.52 5.78
CA ASP A 20 18.06 21.91 4.37
C ASP A 20 16.64 22.18 3.81
N PRO A 21 16.39 23.34 3.18
CA PRO A 21 15.06 23.69 2.69
C PRO A 21 14.44 22.66 1.74
N LYS A 22 15.27 21.88 1.02
CA LYS A 22 14.79 20.78 0.18
C LYS A 22 14.33 19.58 1.01
N VAL A 23 15.02 19.29 2.11
CA VAL A 23 14.65 18.21 3.06
C VAL A 23 13.32 18.56 3.74
N ASP A 24 13.15 19.81 4.19
CA ASP A 24 11.86 20.29 4.73
C ASP A 24 10.72 20.16 3.70
N LEU A 25 10.95 20.64 2.47
CA LEU A 25 9.98 20.54 1.37
C LEU A 25 9.53 19.09 1.13
N VAL A 26 10.49 18.15 1.06
CA VAL A 26 10.20 16.74 0.81
C VAL A 26 9.55 16.06 2.01
N THR A 27 9.94 16.43 3.23
CA THR A 27 9.31 15.94 4.46
C THR A 27 7.84 16.33 4.53
N ARG A 28 7.54 17.61 4.31
CA ARG A 28 6.15 18.11 4.29
C ARG A 28 5.32 17.48 3.19
N PHE A 29 5.93 17.18 2.04
CA PHE A 29 5.25 16.50 0.95
C PHE A 29 4.84 15.08 1.32
N TRP A 30 5.75 14.25 1.81
CA TRP A 30 5.40 12.87 2.17
C TRP A 30 4.43 12.82 3.36
N GLN A 31 4.54 13.74 4.32
CA GLN A 31 3.53 13.88 5.38
C GLN A 31 2.15 14.22 4.81
N ALA A 32 2.06 15.15 3.85
CA ALA A 32 0.81 15.52 3.23
C ALA A 32 0.24 14.40 2.33
N MET A 33 1.10 13.59 1.71
CA MET A 33 0.68 12.37 0.99
C MET A 33 0.06 11.35 1.96
N ASP A 34 0.70 11.10 3.10
CA ASP A 34 0.22 10.14 4.11
C ASP A 34 -1.11 10.57 4.74
N THR A 35 -1.31 11.87 4.97
CA THR A 35 -2.53 12.39 5.58
C THR A 35 -3.59 12.82 4.57
N ASN A 36 -3.36 12.60 3.26
CA ASN A 36 -4.22 13.09 2.17
C ASN A 36 -4.52 14.60 2.26
N ASP A 37 -3.56 15.42 2.70
CA ASP A 37 -3.74 16.86 2.85
C ASP A 37 -3.58 17.59 1.50
N ALA A 38 -4.70 17.65 0.76
CA ALA A 38 -4.78 18.27 -0.55
C ALA A 38 -4.32 19.74 -0.56
N GLU A 39 -4.61 20.50 0.49
CA GLU A 39 -4.30 21.94 0.54
C GLU A 39 -2.81 22.17 0.71
N THR A 40 -2.15 21.36 1.55
CA THR A 40 -0.69 21.35 1.62
C THR A 40 -0.09 20.90 0.29
N LEU A 41 -0.58 19.81 -0.32
CA LEU A 41 -0.06 19.33 -1.61
C LEU A 41 -0.14 20.38 -2.72
N LYS A 42 -1.25 21.13 -2.83
CA LYS A 42 -1.39 22.24 -3.81
C LYS A 42 -0.28 23.28 -3.68
N GLN A 43 0.25 23.50 -2.48
CA GLN A 43 1.31 24.47 -2.23
C GLN A 43 2.70 23.90 -2.58
N LEU A 44 2.92 22.60 -2.43
CA LEU A 44 4.24 21.98 -2.59
C LEU A 44 4.49 21.48 -4.02
N LEU A 45 3.42 21.09 -4.73
CA LEU A 45 3.51 20.54 -6.08
C LEU A 45 3.79 21.60 -7.15
N SER A 46 4.49 21.17 -8.19
CA SER A 46 4.74 22.02 -9.37
C SER A 46 3.47 22.26 -10.17
N ASP A 47 2.54 21.30 -10.19
CA ASP A 47 1.19 21.43 -10.73
C ASP A 47 0.15 21.18 -9.63
N PRO A 48 -0.48 22.24 -9.09
CA PRO A 48 -1.45 22.13 -8.00
C PRO A 48 -2.68 21.28 -8.34
N GLN A 49 -3.04 21.14 -9.63
CA GLN A 49 -4.21 20.35 -10.03
C GLN A 49 -4.04 18.86 -9.73
N GLN A 50 -2.79 18.40 -9.56
CA GLN A 50 -2.47 17.02 -9.25
C GLN A 50 -2.76 16.64 -7.79
N ALA A 51 -2.97 17.62 -6.89
CA ALA A 51 -3.30 17.35 -5.50
C ALA A 51 -4.66 16.62 -5.35
N ASP A 52 -5.64 16.97 -6.18
CA ASP A 52 -6.98 16.37 -6.13
C ASP A 52 -6.94 14.88 -6.57
N PHE A 53 -5.98 14.50 -7.42
CA PHE A 53 -5.74 13.10 -7.80
C PHE A 53 -5.25 12.26 -6.63
N ILE A 54 -4.43 12.83 -5.74
CA ILE A 54 -3.98 12.16 -4.51
C ILE A 54 -5.10 12.11 -3.49
N ALA A 55 -5.75 13.26 -3.24
CA ALA A 55 -6.81 13.40 -2.23
C ALA A 55 -8.05 12.54 -2.50
N SER A 56 -8.23 12.07 -3.74
CA SER A 56 -9.27 11.10 -4.09
C SER A 56 -8.94 9.65 -3.69
N GLY A 57 -7.80 9.40 -3.02
CA GLY A 57 -7.40 8.08 -2.55
C GLY A 57 -6.93 7.13 -3.67
N ASN A 58 -6.74 7.65 -4.88
CA ASN A 58 -6.34 6.87 -6.04
C ASN A 58 -4.87 6.45 -6.03
N VAL A 59 -4.10 6.94 -5.05
CA VAL A 59 -2.68 6.66 -4.90
C VAL A 59 -2.43 6.13 -3.50
N ALA A 60 -2.42 4.80 -3.38
CA ALA A 60 -2.00 4.10 -2.17
C ALA A 60 -0.62 3.48 -2.42
N PHE A 61 0.36 3.82 -1.58
CA PHE A 61 1.66 3.14 -1.60
C PHE A 61 1.68 2.05 -0.55
N ALA A 62 2.13 0.87 -0.97
CA ALA A 62 2.39 -0.23 -0.04
C ALA A 62 3.70 0.02 0.72
N VAL A 63 3.71 1.03 1.60
CA VAL A 63 4.86 1.47 2.41
C VAL A 63 4.49 1.33 3.88
N GLU A 64 5.39 0.75 4.68
CA GLU A 64 5.19 0.71 6.14
C GLU A 64 5.73 1.96 6.82
N ASN A 65 6.87 2.44 6.34
CA ASN A 65 7.52 3.64 6.85
C ASN A 65 8.44 4.23 5.77
N TYR A 66 8.78 5.51 5.92
CA TYR A 66 9.78 6.16 5.10
C TYR A 66 10.69 7.06 5.93
N GLU A 67 11.89 7.31 5.41
CA GLU A 67 12.87 8.23 5.97
C GLU A 67 13.36 9.18 4.88
N VAL A 68 13.21 10.49 5.11
CA VAL A 68 13.75 11.51 4.19
C VAL A 68 15.24 11.68 4.51
N LEU A 69 16.08 11.47 3.50
CA LEU A 69 17.54 11.50 3.63
C LEU A 69 18.12 12.86 3.22
N GLU A 70 19.44 12.92 3.11
CA GLU A 70 20.15 14.10 2.63
C GLU A 70 19.85 14.43 1.15
N PRO A 71 20.01 15.71 0.75
CA PRO A 71 19.81 16.14 -0.63
C PRO A 71 20.75 15.45 -1.64
N THR A 72 20.25 15.29 -2.86
CA THR A 72 21.01 14.83 -4.03
C THR A 72 20.99 15.87 -5.14
N SER A 73 21.68 15.61 -6.25
CA SER A 73 21.64 16.48 -7.43
C SER A 73 20.25 16.54 -8.10
N GLU A 74 19.41 15.52 -7.91
CA GLU A 74 18.09 15.40 -8.54
C GLU A 74 16.94 15.81 -7.61
N GLY A 75 17.22 16.03 -6.32
CA GLY A 75 16.21 16.36 -5.32
C GLY A 75 16.63 15.88 -3.94
N VAL A 76 15.82 15.03 -3.30
CA VAL A 76 16.13 14.41 -2.01
C VAL A 76 15.77 12.92 -2.07
N ASN A 77 16.68 12.06 -1.64
CA ASN A 77 16.38 10.62 -1.56
C ASN A 77 15.48 10.33 -0.38
N VAL A 78 14.56 9.39 -0.56
CA VAL A 78 13.70 8.87 0.50
C VAL A 78 13.92 7.37 0.56
N ASN A 79 14.22 6.87 1.76
CA ASN A 79 14.27 5.45 2.04
C ASN A 79 12.87 4.95 2.34
N PHE A 80 12.39 3.96 1.59
CA PHE A 80 11.11 3.32 1.83
C PHE A 80 11.31 1.94 2.42
N VAL A 81 10.71 1.72 3.58
CA VAL A 81 10.68 0.44 4.29
C VAL A 81 9.35 -0.26 4.01
N ARG A 82 9.44 -1.53 3.66
CA ARG A 82 8.28 -2.38 3.33
C ARG A 82 8.50 -3.76 3.92
N HIS A 83 7.46 -4.31 4.55
CA HIS A 83 7.53 -5.63 5.17
C HIS A 83 8.04 -6.66 4.17
N CYS A 84 9.11 -7.37 4.50
CA CYS A 84 9.63 -8.48 3.71
C CYS A 84 10.12 -8.09 2.29
N TYR A 85 10.41 -6.81 2.04
CA TYR A 85 11.20 -6.34 0.90
C TYR A 85 12.48 -5.68 1.41
N PRO A 86 13.56 -5.65 0.62
CA PRO A 86 14.68 -4.79 0.95
C PRO A 86 14.25 -3.32 0.83
N ASP A 87 14.83 -2.50 1.68
CA ASP A 87 14.73 -1.04 1.64
C ASP A 87 15.08 -0.51 0.24
N ILE A 88 14.34 0.50 -0.21
CA ILE A 88 14.58 1.14 -1.50
C ILE A 88 14.80 2.64 -1.33
N LEU A 89 15.84 3.14 -1.99
CA LEU A 89 16.09 4.57 -2.11
C LEU A 89 15.46 5.09 -3.40
N VAL A 90 14.56 6.07 -3.25
CA VAL A 90 13.87 6.69 -4.38
C VAL A 90 14.06 8.21 -4.29
N PRO A 91 14.44 8.88 -5.39
CA PRO A 91 14.51 10.34 -5.39
C PRO A 91 13.10 10.95 -5.43
N THR A 92 12.85 11.91 -4.55
CA THR A 92 11.78 12.90 -4.74
C THR A 92 12.32 14.01 -5.62
N ILE A 93 11.70 14.21 -6.79
CA ILE A 93 12.22 15.09 -7.83
C ILE A 93 11.75 16.53 -7.58
N ILE A 94 12.71 17.44 -7.43
CA ILE A 94 12.45 18.86 -7.18
C ILE A 94 12.81 19.65 -8.44
N ILE A 95 11.88 20.48 -8.90
CA ILE A 95 12.07 21.40 -10.02
C ILE A 95 11.86 22.84 -9.58
N GLU A 96 12.50 23.77 -10.28
CA GLU A 96 12.28 25.19 -10.03
C GLU A 96 11.12 25.75 -10.84
N LYS A 97 10.16 26.39 -10.17
CA LYS A 97 9.03 27.06 -10.81
C LYS A 97 8.90 28.48 -10.27
N ASN A 98 9.13 29.47 -11.12
CA ASN A 98 9.14 30.90 -10.76
C ASN A 98 10.13 31.22 -9.61
N GLY A 99 11.27 30.54 -9.55
CA GLY A 99 12.29 30.73 -8.52
C GLY A 99 11.92 30.16 -7.14
N THR A 100 10.91 29.29 -7.08
CA THR A 100 10.55 28.54 -5.87
C THR A 100 10.62 27.03 -6.16
N PRO A 101 11.31 26.25 -5.31
CA PRO A 101 11.41 24.80 -5.48
C PRO A 101 10.04 24.16 -5.28
N LYS A 102 9.68 23.26 -6.18
CA LYS A 102 8.43 22.50 -6.19
C LYS A 102 8.68 21.04 -6.52
N ILE A 103 7.78 20.17 -6.08
CA ILE A 103 7.88 18.74 -6.36
C ILE A 103 7.21 18.43 -7.69
N ASP A 104 7.93 17.70 -8.54
CA ASP A 104 7.35 17.08 -9.73
C ASP A 104 6.76 15.73 -9.33
N LEU A 105 5.44 15.70 -9.10
CA LEU A 105 4.75 14.49 -8.64
C LEU A 105 4.88 13.36 -9.66
N ILE A 106 4.58 13.62 -10.93
CA ILE A 106 4.58 12.57 -11.96
C ILE A 106 5.97 11.96 -12.11
N ALA A 107 7.02 12.79 -12.15
CA ALA A 107 8.38 12.29 -12.23
C ALA A 107 8.78 11.51 -10.96
N THR A 108 8.38 11.98 -9.77
CA THR A 108 8.59 11.29 -8.49
C THR A 108 7.90 9.92 -8.47
N LEU A 109 6.63 9.85 -8.85
CA LEU A 109 5.87 8.59 -8.89
C LEU A 109 6.44 7.61 -9.91
N GLN A 110 6.87 8.09 -11.09
CA GLN A 110 7.52 7.25 -12.09
C GLN A 110 8.85 6.68 -11.59
N ALA A 111 9.68 7.50 -10.93
CA ALA A 111 10.93 7.05 -10.33
C ALA A 111 10.67 5.99 -9.26
N GLN A 112 9.66 6.21 -8.41
CA GLN A 112 9.25 5.26 -7.38
C GLN A 112 8.74 3.94 -7.97
N MET A 113 7.81 3.99 -8.93
CA MET A 113 7.27 2.80 -9.60
C MET A 113 8.38 1.97 -10.26
N LYS A 114 9.33 2.65 -10.94
CA LYS A 114 10.46 1.98 -11.57
C LYS A 114 11.33 1.25 -10.54
N ARG A 115 11.72 1.93 -9.45
CA ARG A 115 12.54 1.32 -8.39
C ARG A 115 11.81 0.18 -7.69
N MET A 116 10.52 0.35 -7.38
CA MET A 116 9.70 -0.69 -6.76
C MET A 116 9.55 -1.92 -7.65
N ALA A 117 9.46 -1.75 -8.97
CA ALA A 117 9.35 -2.87 -9.92
C ALA A 117 10.65 -3.71 -10.02
N GLU A 118 11.80 -3.13 -9.72
CA GLU A 118 13.10 -3.82 -9.74
C GLU A 118 13.31 -4.70 -8.49
N VAL A 119 12.52 -4.51 -7.44
CA VAL A 119 12.71 -5.15 -6.14
C VAL A 119 11.77 -6.34 -5.94
N LYS A 120 12.34 -7.47 -5.51
CA LYS A 120 11.61 -8.69 -5.18
C LYS A 120 11.47 -8.87 -3.68
N ALA A 121 10.40 -9.53 -3.27
CA ALA A 121 10.21 -9.95 -1.89
C ALA A 121 11.35 -10.89 -1.45
N THR A 122 11.75 -10.75 -0.20
CA THR A 122 12.79 -11.59 0.44
C THR A 122 12.28 -13.00 0.78
N LYS A 123 10.96 -13.19 0.82
CA LYS A 123 10.30 -14.48 1.05
C LYS A 123 9.19 -14.71 0.02
N LYS A 124 8.88 -15.99 -0.26
CA LYS A 124 7.73 -16.39 -1.10
C LYS A 124 6.40 -15.91 -0.50
N TYR A 125 6.28 -16.01 0.83
CA TYR A 125 5.14 -15.52 1.61
C TYR A 125 5.67 -14.62 2.73
N CYS A 126 5.26 -13.36 2.72
CA CYS A 126 5.64 -12.36 3.71
C CYS A 126 4.74 -12.39 4.95
N TYR A 127 3.53 -12.91 4.81
CA TYR A 127 2.53 -13.00 5.87
C TYR A 127 2.28 -14.47 6.23
N GLU A 128 2.29 -14.75 7.53
CA GLU A 128 2.09 -16.10 8.05
C GLU A 128 0.62 -16.52 7.93
N PHE A 129 0.40 -17.81 7.65
CA PHE A 129 -0.93 -18.40 7.54
C PHE A 129 -1.28 -19.15 8.83
N GLN A 130 -2.43 -18.84 9.41
CA GLN A 130 -2.99 -19.57 10.55
C GLN A 130 -3.86 -20.72 10.03
N ASP A 131 -3.69 -21.89 10.63
CA ASP A 131 -4.48 -23.07 10.27
C ASP A 131 -5.85 -23.03 10.94
N GLN A 132 -6.70 -22.13 10.47
CA GLN A 132 -8.08 -21.92 10.94
C GLN A 132 -8.99 -21.51 9.78
N PRO A 133 -10.32 -21.65 9.90
CA PRO A 133 -11.26 -21.06 8.94
C PRO A 133 -10.99 -19.57 8.72
N MET A 134 -11.09 -19.10 7.48
CA MET A 134 -10.79 -17.73 7.11
C MET A 134 -11.69 -16.74 7.87
N GLN A 135 -11.07 -15.89 8.69
CA GLN A 135 -11.74 -14.93 9.55
C GLN A 135 -10.85 -13.71 9.85
N GLY A 136 -11.42 -12.69 10.48
CA GLY A 136 -10.71 -11.51 10.93
C GLY A 136 -11.65 -10.34 11.18
N VAL A 137 -11.25 -9.16 10.73
CA VAL A 137 -11.98 -7.89 10.90
C VAL A 137 -12.05 -7.20 9.55
N ILE A 138 -13.24 -6.74 9.15
CA ILE A 138 -13.43 -5.89 7.97
C ILE A 138 -14.28 -4.69 8.38
N ASN A 139 -13.82 -3.49 8.04
CA ASN A 139 -14.45 -2.23 8.44
C ASN A 139 -14.69 -2.14 9.97
N GLY A 140 -13.75 -2.66 10.77
CA GLY A 140 -13.83 -2.66 12.23
C GLY A 140 -14.73 -3.74 12.83
N GLU A 141 -15.49 -4.47 12.02
CA GLU A 141 -16.42 -5.50 12.49
C GLU A 141 -15.86 -6.92 12.30
N PRO A 142 -16.14 -7.87 13.21
CA PRO A 142 -15.76 -9.26 13.04
C PRO A 142 -16.32 -9.85 11.73
N TRP A 143 -15.46 -10.53 10.99
CA TRP A 143 -15.80 -11.12 9.70
C TRP A 143 -15.30 -12.56 9.64
N GLN A 144 -16.12 -13.47 9.11
CA GLN A 144 -15.76 -14.87 8.92
C GLN A 144 -16.37 -15.40 7.63
N ALA A 145 -15.58 -16.12 6.83
CA ALA A 145 -16.06 -16.72 5.60
C ALA A 145 -17.15 -17.78 5.87
N GLN A 146 -18.30 -17.63 5.23
CA GLN A 146 -19.43 -18.58 5.29
C GLN A 146 -19.79 -19.16 3.92
N HIS A 147 -19.61 -18.39 2.85
CA HIS A 147 -19.96 -18.82 1.51
C HIS A 147 -18.89 -18.41 0.50
N VAL A 148 -18.57 -19.31 -0.42
CA VAL A 148 -17.57 -19.09 -1.48
C VAL A 148 -18.26 -19.32 -2.81
N ARG A 149 -18.21 -18.31 -3.68
CA ARG A 149 -18.70 -18.38 -5.05
C ARG A 149 -17.54 -18.35 -6.02
N ARG A 150 -17.46 -19.35 -6.87
CA ARG A 150 -16.49 -19.43 -7.97
C ARG A 150 -17.15 -19.09 -9.29
N GLN A 151 -16.46 -18.28 -10.09
CA GLN A 151 -16.85 -17.95 -11.44
C GLN A 151 -15.66 -18.19 -12.36
N VAL A 152 -15.87 -18.95 -13.43
CA VAL A 152 -14.87 -19.17 -14.48
C VAL A 152 -15.40 -18.52 -15.75
N PHE A 153 -14.64 -17.57 -16.28
CA PHE A 153 -14.94 -16.88 -17.53
C PHE A 153 -14.00 -17.43 -18.60
N ASP A 154 -14.59 -18.08 -19.61
CA ASP A 154 -13.85 -18.57 -20.78
C ASP A 154 -13.83 -17.48 -21.85
N PHE A 155 -12.63 -16.94 -22.12
CA PHE A 155 -12.38 -15.97 -23.19
C PHE A 155 -11.74 -16.62 -24.42
N GLY A 156 -11.82 -17.95 -24.56
CA GLY A 156 -11.28 -18.76 -25.64
C GLY A 156 -9.77 -19.02 -25.51
N ALA A 157 -8.98 -17.95 -25.43
CA ALA A 157 -7.51 -18.04 -25.30
C ALA A 157 -7.04 -18.16 -23.84
N LYS A 158 -7.89 -17.78 -22.88
CA LYS A 158 -7.59 -17.78 -21.45
C LYS A 158 -8.87 -18.00 -20.66
N ASN A 159 -8.77 -18.78 -19.59
CA ASN A 159 -9.80 -18.84 -18.55
C ASN A 159 -9.42 -17.85 -17.43
N GLU A 160 -10.36 -17.00 -17.04
CA GLU A 160 -10.22 -16.18 -15.85
C GLU A 160 -11.07 -16.76 -14.73
N GLU A 161 -10.42 -17.06 -13.61
CA GLU A 161 -11.08 -17.55 -12.41
C GLU A 161 -11.24 -16.39 -11.42
N LYS A 162 -12.47 -16.22 -10.93
CA LYS A 162 -12.81 -15.25 -9.88
C LYS A 162 -13.43 -15.99 -8.72
N LEU A 163 -12.97 -15.67 -7.51
CA LEU A 163 -13.60 -16.11 -6.28
C LEU A 163 -14.22 -14.90 -5.55
N SER A 164 -15.42 -15.09 -5.03
CA SER A 164 -16.05 -14.15 -4.09
C SER A 164 -16.32 -14.88 -2.78
N ILE A 165 -15.90 -14.30 -1.67
CA ILE A 165 -16.03 -14.89 -0.33
C ILE A 165 -16.92 -13.96 0.50
N TYR A 166 -17.99 -14.51 1.06
CA TYR A 166 -19.03 -13.78 1.80
C TYR A 166 -19.06 -14.26 3.25
N SER A 167 -19.42 -13.35 4.17
CA SER A 167 -19.61 -13.69 5.58
C SER A 167 -21.03 -14.09 5.97
N GLU A 168 -21.93 -14.15 4.99
CA GLU A 168 -23.28 -14.67 5.14
C GLU A 168 -23.60 -15.66 4.01
N THR A 169 -24.56 -16.54 4.25
CA THR A 169 -25.08 -17.44 3.23
C THR A 169 -25.90 -16.66 2.20
N CYS A 170 -25.60 -16.82 0.91
CA CYS A 170 -26.35 -16.15 -0.13
C CYS A 170 -27.74 -16.81 -0.34
N PRO A 171 -28.85 -16.06 -0.25
CA PRO A 171 -30.16 -16.60 -0.56
C PRO A 171 -30.24 -17.03 -2.03
N LEU A 172 -30.62 -18.29 -2.29
CA LEU A 172 -30.81 -18.82 -3.65
C LEU A 172 -29.56 -18.69 -4.55
N ASP A 173 -28.36 -18.81 -3.98
CA ASP A 173 -27.06 -18.56 -4.65
C ASP A 173 -26.92 -17.16 -5.27
N ASN A 174 -27.80 -16.22 -4.88
CA ASN A 174 -27.77 -14.84 -5.31
C ASN A 174 -27.22 -13.95 -4.20
N CYS A 175 -25.96 -13.55 -4.35
CA CYS A 175 -25.28 -12.68 -3.40
C CYS A 175 -25.47 -11.17 -3.68
N PHE A 176 -26.30 -10.76 -4.65
CA PHE A 176 -26.50 -9.33 -4.97
C PHE A 176 -27.13 -8.52 -3.83
N MET A 177 -27.79 -9.17 -2.87
CA MET A 177 -28.46 -8.52 -1.73
C MET A 177 -27.70 -8.67 -0.41
N VAL A 178 -26.48 -9.20 -0.45
CA VAL A 178 -25.61 -9.31 0.73
C VAL A 178 -25.28 -7.88 1.19
N SER A 179 -25.53 -7.63 2.47
CA SER A 179 -25.29 -6.33 3.10
C SER A 179 -23.96 -6.28 3.84
N THR A 180 -23.38 -7.45 4.10
CA THR A 180 -22.08 -7.59 4.73
C THR A 180 -20.92 -7.43 3.74
N PRO A 181 -19.73 -7.01 4.19
CA PRO A 181 -18.55 -6.96 3.35
C PRO A 181 -18.17 -8.32 2.75
N SER A 182 -17.55 -8.31 1.58
CA SER A 182 -17.08 -9.52 0.90
C SER A 182 -15.67 -9.35 0.34
N LEU A 183 -14.96 -10.47 0.17
CA LEU A 183 -13.65 -10.51 -0.49
C LEU A 183 -13.82 -10.92 -1.95
N LEU A 184 -13.30 -10.12 -2.87
CA LEU A 184 -13.30 -10.36 -4.30
C LEU A 184 -11.87 -10.65 -4.76
N LEU A 185 -11.65 -11.86 -5.23
CA LEU A 185 -10.36 -12.39 -5.66
C LEU A 185 -10.40 -12.53 -7.18
N SER A 186 -10.27 -11.40 -7.88
CA SER A 186 -10.30 -11.36 -9.34
C SER A 186 -8.91 -11.34 -9.99
N ASN A 187 -7.89 -10.95 -9.21
CA ASN A 187 -6.54 -10.71 -9.70
C ASN A 187 -5.52 -11.73 -9.18
N LEU A 188 -5.92 -12.72 -8.38
CA LEU A 188 -5.01 -13.74 -7.86
C LEU A 188 -4.81 -14.86 -8.88
N ASP A 189 -3.57 -15.32 -9.02
CA ASP A 189 -3.26 -16.56 -9.75
C ASP A 189 -3.54 -17.78 -8.87
N LEU A 190 -4.74 -18.34 -9.02
CA LEU A 190 -5.19 -19.53 -8.31
C LEU A 190 -4.70 -20.84 -8.95
N SER A 191 -3.97 -20.77 -10.07
CA SER A 191 -3.46 -21.95 -10.78
C SER A 191 -2.14 -22.46 -10.20
N GLY A 192 -1.31 -21.57 -9.65
CA GLY A 192 -0.05 -21.89 -8.98
C GLY A 192 -0.18 -22.08 -7.47
N ASP A 193 0.96 -22.04 -6.77
CA ASP A 193 1.06 -22.23 -5.31
C ASP A 193 0.83 -20.94 -4.49
N GLY A 194 0.51 -19.84 -5.16
CA GLY A 194 0.38 -18.49 -4.59
C GLY A 194 1.70 -17.76 -4.32
N GLY A 195 1.59 -16.61 -3.64
CA GLY A 195 2.70 -15.71 -3.34
C GLY A 195 2.25 -14.48 -2.56
N ASN A 196 2.99 -13.37 -2.71
CA ASN A 196 2.63 -12.08 -2.10
C ASN A 196 1.67 -11.29 -2.97
N PHE A 197 0.84 -10.46 -2.32
CA PHE A 197 0.06 -9.46 -3.01
C PHE A 197 0.93 -8.37 -3.62
N GLY A 198 0.37 -7.64 -4.57
CA GLY A 198 0.95 -6.47 -5.19
C GLY A 198 -0.01 -5.84 -6.20
N ASN A 199 0.48 -4.93 -7.02
CA ASN A 199 -0.37 -4.14 -7.92
C ASN A 199 -1.17 -4.99 -8.92
N ASN A 200 -0.63 -6.14 -9.34
CA ASN A 200 -1.27 -7.02 -10.32
C ASN A 200 -1.88 -8.28 -9.70
N ASN A 201 -1.53 -8.61 -8.45
CA ASN A 201 -2.05 -9.77 -7.72
C ASN A 201 -2.59 -9.26 -6.38
N ASN A 202 -3.84 -8.87 -6.34
CA ASN A 202 -4.47 -8.28 -5.15
C ASN A 202 -5.86 -8.86 -4.94
N ILE A 203 -6.44 -8.48 -3.81
CA ILE A 203 -7.84 -8.74 -3.50
C ILE A 203 -8.55 -7.40 -3.28
N THR A 204 -9.87 -7.40 -3.47
CA THR A 204 -10.71 -6.25 -3.17
C THR A 204 -11.66 -6.61 -2.04
N ILE A 205 -11.72 -5.79 -1.01
CA ILE A 205 -12.82 -5.79 -0.06
C ILE A 205 -13.93 -4.93 -0.65
N TYR A 206 -15.08 -5.53 -0.92
CA TYR A 206 -16.28 -4.79 -1.28
C TYR A 206 -17.12 -4.55 -0.02
N ILE A 207 -17.35 -3.28 0.31
CA ILE A 207 -18.19 -2.83 1.40
C ILE A 207 -19.46 -2.21 0.76
N PRO A 208 -20.62 -2.90 0.86
CA PRO A 208 -21.86 -2.37 0.33
C PRO A 208 -22.20 -0.99 0.92
N PRO A 209 -22.77 -0.05 0.14
CA PRO A 209 -23.30 -0.26 -1.22
C PRO A 209 -22.30 0.01 -2.36
N SER A 210 -21.18 0.69 -2.15
CA SER A 210 -20.32 1.13 -3.26
C SER A 210 -18.83 1.28 -2.94
N GLU A 211 -18.42 0.96 -1.72
CA GLU A 211 -17.03 1.13 -1.31
C GLU A 211 -16.21 -0.11 -1.69
N ASN A 212 -15.04 0.12 -2.27
CA ASN A 212 -14.12 -0.92 -2.69
C ASN A 212 -12.74 -0.55 -2.19
N LEU A 213 -12.15 -1.41 -1.37
CA LEU A 213 -10.80 -1.25 -0.86
C LEU A 213 -9.90 -2.31 -1.48
N MET A 214 -8.88 -1.89 -2.20
CA MET A 214 -7.90 -2.80 -2.79
C MET A 214 -6.81 -3.12 -1.76
N ILE A 215 -6.67 -4.40 -1.42
CA ILE A 215 -5.62 -4.88 -0.53
C ILE A 215 -4.46 -5.40 -1.37
N SER A 216 -3.38 -4.63 -1.38
CA SER A 216 -2.16 -4.91 -2.15
C SER A 216 -1.02 -5.44 -1.27
N GLN A 217 -1.22 -5.52 0.05
CA GLN A 217 -0.28 -6.06 1.02
C GLN A 217 -0.85 -7.32 1.67
N GLY A 218 -0.14 -8.43 1.57
CA GLY A 218 -0.59 -9.72 2.09
C GLY A 218 0.09 -10.88 1.38
N SER A 219 -0.31 -12.09 1.74
CA SER A 219 0.10 -13.31 1.08
C SER A 219 -1.08 -14.24 0.89
N TYR A 220 -1.00 -15.08 -0.12
CA TYR A 220 -1.91 -16.20 -0.32
C TYR A 220 -1.16 -17.46 -0.69
N ARG A 221 -1.70 -18.61 -0.31
CA ARG A 221 -1.18 -19.93 -0.66
C ARG A 221 -2.32 -20.80 -1.15
N VAL A 222 -2.08 -21.50 -2.25
CA VAL A 222 -3.01 -22.49 -2.80
C VAL A 222 -2.38 -23.86 -2.66
N SER A 223 -3.15 -24.80 -2.10
CA SER A 223 -2.75 -26.21 -2.01
C SER A 223 -3.83 -27.09 -2.61
N ARG A 224 -3.46 -27.92 -3.59
CA ARG A 224 -4.37 -28.89 -4.21
C ARG A 224 -4.47 -30.13 -3.33
N LEU A 225 -5.69 -30.53 -3.00
CA LEU A 225 -5.98 -31.70 -2.16
C LEU A 225 -6.28 -32.92 -3.03
N SER A 226 -6.11 -34.11 -2.46
CA SER A 226 -6.30 -35.39 -3.17
C SER A 226 -7.75 -35.66 -3.58
N ASP A 227 -8.72 -35.00 -2.94
CA ASP A 227 -10.15 -35.11 -3.22
C ASP A 227 -10.63 -34.17 -4.34
N GLY A 228 -9.70 -33.45 -5.00
CA GLY A 228 -10.01 -32.50 -6.06
C GLY A 228 -10.32 -31.09 -5.57
N LYS A 229 -10.45 -30.89 -4.24
CA LYS A 229 -10.61 -29.55 -3.66
C LYS A 229 -9.29 -28.81 -3.62
N SER A 230 -9.38 -27.49 -3.50
CA SER A 230 -8.25 -26.60 -3.30
C SER A 230 -8.41 -25.89 -1.95
N LYS A 231 -7.35 -25.88 -1.13
CA LYS A 231 -7.24 -25.05 0.07
C LYS A 231 -6.63 -23.72 -0.35
N LEU A 232 -7.37 -22.63 -0.17
CA LEU A 232 -6.85 -21.26 -0.31
C LEU A 232 -6.65 -20.67 1.09
N GLU A 233 -5.41 -20.33 1.40
CA GLU A 233 -5.02 -19.60 2.59
C GLU A 233 -4.72 -18.15 2.22
N ILE A 234 -5.24 -17.20 2.99
CA ILE A 234 -4.99 -15.77 2.83
C ILE A 234 -4.56 -15.17 4.16
N SER A 235 -3.62 -14.24 4.12
CA SER A 235 -3.18 -13.46 5.27
C SER A 235 -2.88 -12.04 4.84
N PHE A 236 -3.57 -11.07 5.44
CA PHE A 236 -3.25 -9.65 5.30
C PHE A 236 -3.62 -8.87 6.57
N LYS A 237 -2.96 -7.72 6.74
CA LYS A 237 -3.29 -6.71 7.73
C LYS A 237 -3.01 -5.35 7.10
N ASP A 238 -4.07 -4.68 6.69
CA ASP A 238 -3.99 -3.37 6.05
C ASP A 238 -3.98 -2.27 7.11
N ASP A 239 -4.94 -2.32 8.04
CA ASP A 239 -5.03 -1.46 9.21
C ASP A 239 -5.66 -2.22 10.41
N SER A 240 -6.06 -1.51 11.46
CA SER A 240 -6.74 -2.11 12.61
C SER A 240 -8.18 -2.56 12.32
N GLY A 241 -8.82 -1.99 11.30
CA GLY A 241 -10.19 -2.31 10.87
C GLY A 241 -10.26 -3.36 9.77
N ASN A 242 -9.15 -3.67 9.09
CA ASN A 242 -9.09 -4.53 7.91
C ASN A 242 -7.93 -5.53 8.02
N SER A 243 -8.24 -6.73 8.49
CA SER A 243 -7.28 -7.84 8.59
C SER A 243 -7.99 -9.18 8.42
N ILE A 244 -7.38 -10.11 7.69
CA ILE A 244 -7.92 -11.46 7.49
C ILE A 244 -6.78 -12.47 7.61
N ASN A 245 -7.08 -13.60 8.24
CA ASN A 245 -6.20 -14.76 8.24
C ASN A 245 -7.00 -16.07 8.28
N GLY A 246 -6.57 -17.05 7.50
CA GLY A 246 -7.06 -18.43 7.58
C GLY A 246 -7.31 -18.99 6.19
N TYR A 247 -8.11 -20.05 6.13
CA TYR A 247 -8.36 -20.80 4.91
C TYR A 247 -9.83 -20.97 4.56
N ILE A 248 -10.07 -21.16 3.26
CA ILE A 248 -11.30 -21.75 2.71
C ILE A 248 -10.95 -22.95 1.85
N PHE A 249 -11.94 -23.80 1.61
CA PHE A 249 -11.88 -24.85 0.58
C PHE A 249 -12.81 -24.48 -0.58
N TYR A 250 -12.39 -24.77 -1.81
CA TYR A 250 -13.18 -24.54 -3.02
C TYR A 250 -12.88 -25.60 -4.08
N GLU A 251 -13.81 -25.78 -5.03
CA GLU A 251 -13.73 -26.75 -6.14
C GLU A 251 -13.62 -26.03 -7.50
#